data_AF-A0A924EIA8-F1
#
_entry.id   AF-A0A924EIA8-F1
#
_cell.length_a   1.000
_cell.length_b   1.000
_cell.length_c   1.000
_cell.angle_alpha   90.00
_cell.angle_beta   90.00
_cell.angle_gamma   90.00
#
_symmetry.space_group_name_H-M   'P 1'
#
loop_
_entity.id
_entity.type
_entity.pdbx_description
1 polymer ?
#
loop_
_entity_poly.entity_id
_entity_poly.type
_entity_poly.pdbx_seq_one_letter_code
_entity_poly.pdbx_strand_id
1 'polypeptide(L)'
;MECSIILLDIDGVMVTTPGWKRAEMNSDGFMEFNRRAAGNLASIIAATGADVILTTSHRNQYPAEAWKLILDRRGIATNSITIIDDYIGAGNYTSRAEEIQRWVRVFGEHKNYVIIDDDTSLDNLPVSVKNRWVKTSPLIGLDDKAVAKALEVLRHVAV
;
A
#
# COMPACT_ATOMS: atom_id res chain seq x y z
N MET A 1 0.98 21.46 -6.81
CA MET A 1 0.62 20.57 -5.68
C MET A 1 1.43 19.31 -5.85
N GLU A 2 2.21 18.91 -4.86
CA GLU A 2 2.85 17.60 -4.90
C GLU A 2 1.79 16.51 -4.70
N CYS A 3 1.85 15.43 -5.49
CA CYS A 3 0.93 14.31 -5.34
C CYS A 3 1.23 13.54 -4.05
N SER A 4 0.16 13.16 -3.34
CA SER A 4 0.24 12.24 -2.21
C SER A 4 0.59 10.83 -2.69
N ILE A 5 1.21 10.02 -1.83
CA ILE A 5 1.65 8.66 -2.18
C ILE A 5 1.13 7.65 -1.15
N ILE A 6 0.62 6.53 -1.62
CA ILE A 6 0.29 5.35 -0.80
C ILE A 6 1.31 4.27 -1.09
N LEU A 7 2.13 3.92 -0.09
CA LEU A 7 2.91 2.69 -0.09
C LEU A 7 1.99 1.56 0.38
N LEU A 8 1.64 0.65 -0.52
CA LEU A 8 0.53 -0.30 -0.34
C LEU A 8 1.02 -1.76 -0.37
N ASP A 9 0.80 -2.47 0.73
CA ASP A 9 0.82 -3.94 0.73
C ASP A 9 -0.55 -4.52 0.31
N ILE A 10 -0.57 -5.81 -0.05
CA ILE A 10 -1.75 -6.54 -0.49
C ILE A 10 -2.19 -7.57 0.54
N ASP A 11 -1.32 -8.51 0.95
CA ASP A 11 -1.67 -9.48 1.98
C ASP A 11 -1.90 -8.76 3.31
N GLY A 12 -2.90 -9.17 4.08
CA GLY A 12 -3.25 -8.53 5.35
C GLY A 12 -3.82 -7.10 5.25
N VAL A 13 -3.85 -6.50 4.04
CA VAL A 13 -4.42 -5.18 3.74
C VAL A 13 -5.65 -5.31 2.84
N MET A 14 -5.44 -5.85 1.64
CA MET A 14 -6.46 -6.04 0.60
C MET A 14 -6.93 -7.49 0.53
N VAL A 15 -6.04 -8.45 0.77
CA VAL A 15 -6.35 -9.88 0.84
C VAL A 15 -6.29 -10.31 2.30
N THR A 16 -7.45 -10.65 2.86
CA THR A 16 -7.59 -10.99 4.29
C THR A 16 -7.81 -12.49 4.50
N THR A 17 -7.46 -13.30 3.51
CA THR A 17 -7.61 -14.76 3.60
C THR A 17 -6.57 -15.31 4.58
N PRO A 18 -6.97 -16.08 5.61
CA PRO A 18 -6.00 -16.70 6.52
C PRO A 18 -5.04 -17.62 5.78
N GLY A 19 -3.77 -17.68 6.18
CA GLY A 19 -2.74 -18.48 5.48
C GLY A 19 -2.99 -20.00 5.40
N TRP A 20 -3.91 -20.54 6.21
CA TRP A 20 -4.33 -21.94 6.13
C TRP A 20 -5.45 -22.20 5.10
N LYS A 21 -6.06 -21.14 4.56
CA LYS A 21 -7.11 -21.21 3.54
C LYS A 21 -6.53 -20.70 2.21
N ARG A 22 -6.86 -21.39 1.12
CA ARG A 22 -6.54 -20.89 -0.22
C ARG A 22 -7.39 -19.67 -0.54
N ALA A 23 -6.74 -18.57 -0.93
CA ALA A 23 -7.43 -17.38 -1.42
C ALA A 23 -8.23 -17.69 -2.69
N GLU A 24 -9.41 -17.08 -2.80
CA GLU A 24 -10.21 -17.13 -4.01
C GLU A 24 -9.48 -16.36 -5.11
N MET A 25 -9.45 -16.92 -6.32
CA MET A 25 -8.77 -16.32 -7.47
C MET A 25 -9.83 -15.77 -8.43
N ASN A 26 -9.56 -14.60 -8.99
CA ASN A 26 -10.36 -14.07 -10.09
C ASN A 26 -9.86 -14.56 -11.45
N SER A 27 -10.67 -14.31 -12.47
CA SER A 27 -10.36 -14.65 -13.87
C SER A 27 -9.13 -13.93 -14.42
N ASP A 28 -8.67 -12.87 -13.75
CA ASP A 28 -7.44 -12.15 -14.06
C ASP A 28 -6.17 -12.81 -13.50
N GLY A 29 -6.31 -13.94 -12.81
CA GLY A 29 -5.18 -14.69 -12.27
C GLY A 29 -4.66 -14.14 -10.94
N PHE A 30 -5.31 -13.13 -10.35
CA PHE A 30 -4.96 -12.61 -9.03
C PHE A 30 -6.05 -12.87 -7.99
N MET A 31 -5.67 -12.76 -6.72
CA MET A 31 -6.57 -13.04 -5.60
C MET A 31 -7.75 -12.06 -5.57
N GLU A 32 -8.87 -12.50 -5.02
CA GLU A 32 -10.01 -11.65 -4.69
C GLU A 32 -9.65 -10.70 -3.54
N PHE A 33 -10.00 -9.43 -3.72
CA PHE A 33 -9.80 -8.44 -2.66
C PHE A 33 -11.00 -8.46 -1.73
N ASN A 34 -10.73 -8.24 -0.45
CA ASN A 34 -11.76 -7.90 0.50
C ASN A 34 -12.49 -6.64 0.00
N ARG A 35 -13.79 -6.78 -0.30
CA ARG A 35 -14.59 -5.71 -0.91
C ARG A 35 -14.62 -4.43 -0.08
N ARG A 36 -14.62 -4.55 1.26
CA ARG A 36 -14.56 -3.38 2.15
C ARG A 36 -13.20 -2.70 2.05
N ALA A 37 -12.11 -3.45 2.08
CA ALA A 37 -10.77 -2.91 1.91
C ALA A 37 -10.60 -2.21 0.54
N ALA A 38 -11.14 -2.80 -0.53
CA ALA A 38 -11.14 -2.19 -1.86
C ALA A 38 -11.91 -0.86 -1.90
N GLY A 39 -13.14 -0.82 -1.38
CA GLY A 39 -13.91 0.42 -1.29
C GLY A 39 -13.22 1.48 -0.43
N ASN A 40 -12.59 1.06 0.65
CA ASN A 40 -11.84 1.93 1.55
C ASN A 40 -10.60 2.54 0.87
N LEU A 41 -9.80 1.74 0.16
CA LEU A 41 -8.66 2.25 -0.61
C LEU A 41 -9.13 3.24 -1.70
N ALA A 42 -10.18 2.88 -2.43
CA ALA A 42 -10.78 3.77 -3.44
C ALA A 42 -11.22 5.12 -2.83
N SER A 43 -11.79 5.11 -1.62
CA SER A 43 -12.18 6.34 -0.92
C SER A 43 -10.99 7.23 -0.55
N ILE A 44 -9.86 6.64 -0.13
CA ILE A 44 -8.63 7.39 0.19
C ILE A 44 -8.09 8.04 -1.08
N ILE A 45 -8.00 7.29 -2.18
CA ILE A 45 -7.50 7.79 -3.47
C ILE A 45 -8.41 8.90 -3.99
N ALA A 46 -9.73 8.71 -3.97
CA ALA A 46 -10.69 9.73 -4.40
C ALA A 46 -10.57 11.03 -3.59
N ALA A 47 -10.32 10.94 -2.28
CA ALA A 47 -10.19 12.09 -1.40
C ALA A 47 -8.85 12.84 -1.53
N THR A 48 -7.80 12.17 -2.01
CA THR A 48 -6.42 12.68 -1.94
C THR A 48 -5.73 12.82 -3.30
N GLY A 49 -6.27 12.18 -4.33
CA GLY A 49 -5.62 12.02 -5.63
C GLY A 49 -4.32 11.22 -5.57
N ALA A 50 -4.09 10.45 -4.51
CA ALA A 50 -2.80 9.82 -4.26
C ALA A 50 -2.42 8.79 -5.33
N ASP A 51 -1.13 8.76 -5.66
CA ASP A 51 -0.51 7.72 -6.47
C ASP A 51 -0.21 6.49 -5.60
N VAL A 52 -0.20 5.31 -6.22
CA VAL A 52 0.05 4.04 -5.52
C VAL A 52 1.43 3.50 -5.88
N ILE A 53 2.20 3.13 -4.86
CA ILE A 53 3.43 2.36 -5.00
C ILE A 53 3.23 1.04 -4.26
N LEU A 54 3.30 -0.06 -4.99
CA LEU A 54 3.14 -1.39 -4.40
C LEU A 54 4.41 -1.81 -3.67
N THR A 55 4.26 -2.16 -2.38
CA THR A 55 5.31 -2.75 -1.53
C THR A 55 5.14 -4.26 -1.35
N THR A 56 4.04 -4.81 -1.89
CA THR A 56 3.72 -6.24 -1.79
C THR A 56 4.80 -7.16 -2.36
N SER A 57 4.90 -8.36 -1.77
CA SER A 57 5.73 -9.45 -2.29
C SER A 57 5.28 -9.93 -3.68
N HIS A 58 4.02 -9.68 -4.04
CA HIS A 58 3.44 -10.02 -5.33
C HIS A 58 3.86 -9.10 -6.48
N ARG A 59 4.50 -7.96 -6.20
CA ARG A 59 4.68 -6.85 -7.16
C ARG A 59 5.32 -7.27 -8.49
N ASN A 60 6.19 -8.27 -8.48
CA ASN A 60 6.92 -8.77 -9.65
C ASN A 60 6.14 -9.79 -10.51
N GLN A 61 4.90 -10.14 -10.12
CA GLN A 61 4.06 -11.05 -10.91
C GLN A 61 3.45 -10.37 -12.15
N TYR A 62 3.31 -9.04 -12.11
CA TYR A 62 2.64 -8.26 -13.15
C TYR A 62 3.36 -6.93 -13.38
N PRO A 63 3.41 -6.42 -14.62
CA PRO A 63 3.82 -5.05 -14.87
C PRO A 63 2.80 -4.04 -14.29
N ALA A 64 3.21 -2.79 -14.15
CA ALA A 64 2.40 -1.72 -13.57
C ALA A 64 1.02 -1.55 -14.26
N GLU A 65 0.97 -1.67 -15.59
CA GLU A 65 -0.27 -1.55 -16.36
C GLU A 65 -1.26 -2.68 -16.03
N ALA A 66 -0.74 -3.89 -15.82
CA ALA A 66 -1.57 -5.03 -15.42
C ALA A 66 -2.05 -4.87 -13.98
N TRP A 67 -1.22 -4.34 -13.07
CA TRP A 67 -1.65 -3.97 -11.73
C TRP A 67 -2.77 -2.92 -11.75
N LYS A 68 -2.66 -1.91 -12.62
CA LYS A 68 -3.72 -0.91 -12.81
C LYS A 68 -5.05 -1.57 -13.18
N LEU A 69 -5.03 -2.52 -14.12
CA LEU A 69 -6.23 -3.25 -14.53
C LEU A 69 -6.78 -4.15 -13.42
N ILE A 70 -5.93 -4.79 -12.62
CA ILE A 70 -6.35 -5.60 -11.47
C ILE A 70 -7.09 -4.70 -10.46
N LEU A 71 -6.51 -3.56 -10.08
CA LEU A 71 -7.13 -2.62 -9.14
C LEU A 71 -8.44 -2.05 -9.69
N ASP A 72 -8.48 -1.67 -10.97
CA ASP A 72 -9.68 -1.14 -11.62
C ASP A 72 -10.83 -2.16 -11.61
N ARG A 73 -10.55 -3.44 -11.88
CA ARG A 73 -11.53 -4.53 -11.78
C ARG A 73 -12.06 -4.75 -10.36
N ARG A 74 -11.36 -4.25 -9.34
CA ARG A 74 -11.80 -4.27 -7.93
C ARG A 74 -12.44 -2.94 -7.50
N GLY A 75 -12.70 -2.03 -8.44
CA GLY A 75 -13.33 -0.73 -8.18
C GLY A 75 -12.36 0.33 -7.64
N ILE A 76 -11.05 0.15 -7.83
CA ILE A 76 -10.01 1.06 -7.35
C ILE A 76 -9.39 1.78 -8.55
N ALA A 77 -9.92 2.96 -8.88
CA ALA A 77 -9.35 3.80 -9.93
C ALA A 77 -8.11 4.55 -9.40
N THR A 78 -6.94 4.26 -9.99
CA THR A 78 -5.67 4.93 -9.66
C THR A 78 -5.23 5.90 -10.76
N ASN A 79 -4.64 7.02 -10.34
CA ASN A 79 -3.97 7.95 -11.27
C ASN A 79 -2.71 7.29 -11.83
N SER A 80 -1.76 7.00 -10.95
CA SER A 80 -0.55 6.23 -11.23
C SER A 80 -0.44 5.00 -10.32
N ILE A 81 0.18 3.96 -10.85
CA ILE A 81 0.62 2.80 -10.09
C ILE A 81 2.03 2.43 -10.52
N THR A 82 2.91 2.19 -9.55
CA THR A 82 4.31 1.75 -9.74
C THR A 82 4.65 0.71 -8.69
N ILE A 83 5.83 0.11 -8.78
CA ILE A 83 6.35 -0.80 -7.76
C ILE A 83 7.52 -0.16 -7.03
N ILE A 84 7.75 -0.53 -5.77
CA ILE A 84 8.81 0.10 -4.96
C ILE A 84 10.22 -0.06 -5.60
N ASP A 85 10.45 -1.17 -6.30
CA ASP A 85 11.72 -1.50 -6.98
C ASP A 85 12.07 -0.46 -8.07
N ASP A 86 11.10 0.26 -8.64
CA ASP A 86 11.34 1.33 -9.64
C ASP A 86 12.13 2.51 -9.04
N TYR A 87 12.11 2.66 -7.71
CA TYR A 87 12.74 3.77 -7.00
C TYR A 87 14.05 3.37 -6.31
N ILE A 88 14.12 2.14 -5.79
CA ILE A 88 15.25 1.68 -4.98
C ILE A 88 16.07 0.57 -5.63
N GLY A 89 15.65 0.10 -6.81
CA GLY A 89 16.18 -1.08 -7.49
C GLY A 89 15.64 -2.38 -6.87
N ALA A 90 15.66 -3.46 -7.66
CA ALA A 90 15.44 -4.79 -7.10
C ALA A 90 16.60 -5.14 -6.15
N GLY A 91 16.26 -5.56 -4.92
CA GLY A 91 17.25 -5.84 -3.88
C GLY A 91 16.80 -6.96 -2.95
N ASN A 92 17.79 -7.63 -2.34
CA ASN A 92 17.54 -8.58 -1.27
C ASN A 92 17.43 -7.82 0.06
N TYR A 93 16.28 -7.17 0.29
CA TYR A 93 15.97 -6.54 1.57
C TYR A 93 15.62 -7.60 2.61
N THR A 94 16.13 -7.44 3.83
CA THR A 94 15.92 -8.39 4.93
C THR A 94 14.56 -8.22 5.60
N SER A 95 13.88 -7.09 5.39
CA SER A 95 12.55 -6.80 5.91
C SER A 95 11.83 -5.70 5.13
N ARG A 96 10.49 -5.63 5.27
CA ARG A 96 9.66 -4.53 4.75
C ARG A 96 10.08 -3.18 5.33
N ALA A 97 10.49 -3.14 6.60
CA ALA A 97 11.02 -1.93 7.24
C ALA A 97 12.30 -1.41 6.57
N GLU A 98 13.23 -2.29 6.22
CA GLU A 98 14.47 -1.92 5.51
C GLU A 98 14.15 -1.37 4.11
N GLU A 99 13.28 -2.05 3.37
CA GLU A 99 12.82 -1.66 2.04
C GLU A 99 12.18 -0.26 2.06
N ILE A 100 11.23 -0.02 2.97
CA ILE A 100 10.57 1.27 3.12
C ILE A 100 11.55 2.35 3.59
N GLN A 101 12.44 2.04 4.56
CA GLN A 101 13.43 3.02 5.01
C GLN A 101 14.37 3.41 3.87
N ARG A 102 14.74 2.47 2.98
CA ARG A 102 15.53 2.76 1.80
C ARG A 102 14.78 3.68 0.84
N TRP A 103 13.50 3.40 0.57
CA TRP A 103 12.67 4.25 -0.29
C TRP A 103 12.54 5.67 0.26
N VAL A 104 12.35 5.82 1.57
CA VAL A 104 12.28 7.14 2.21
C VAL A 104 13.58 7.92 2.00
N ARG A 105 14.74 7.29 2.20
CA ARG A 105 16.05 7.95 2.02
C ARG A 105 16.34 8.33 0.57
N VAL A 106 15.88 7.55 -0.40
CA VAL A 106 16.17 7.77 -1.82
C VAL A 106 15.18 8.75 -2.45
N PHE A 107 13.92 8.72 -2.03
CA PHE A 107 12.83 9.42 -2.70
C PHE A 107 11.82 10.07 -1.74
N GLY A 108 11.50 9.42 -0.62
CA GLY A 108 10.36 9.79 0.22
C GLY A 108 10.57 10.90 1.25
N GLU A 109 11.79 11.35 1.53
CA GLU A 109 12.10 12.25 2.67
C GLU A 109 11.28 13.54 2.70
N HIS A 110 10.95 14.09 1.53
CA HIS A 110 10.15 15.31 1.38
C HIS A 110 8.77 15.06 0.76
N LYS A 111 8.34 13.80 0.66
CA LYS A 111 7.07 13.45 0.04
C LYS A 111 5.94 13.38 1.07
N ASN A 112 4.74 13.70 0.61
CA ASN A 112 3.53 13.40 1.36
C ASN A 112 3.13 11.95 1.11
N TYR A 113 3.41 11.06 2.06
CA TYR A 113 3.08 9.64 1.92
C TYR A 113 2.50 9.03 3.19
N VAL A 114 1.80 7.92 2.97
CA VAL A 114 1.31 6.98 4.00
C VAL A 114 1.74 5.56 3.63
N ILE A 115 2.06 4.76 4.64
CA ILE A 115 2.32 3.31 4.50
C ILE A 115 1.09 2.57 5.00
N ILE A 116 0.54 1.64 4.23
CA ILE A 116 -0.59 0.79 4.62
C ILE A 116 -0.17 -0.66 4.49
N ASP A 117 -0.03 -1.33 5.63
CA ASP A 117 0.72 -2.58 5.73
C ASP A 117 0.43 -3.29 7.07
N ASP A 118 0.32 -4.63 7.10
CA ASP A 118 0.19 -5.38 8.35
C ASP A 118 1.54 -5.85 8.93
N ASP A 119 2.62 -5.76 8.16
CA ASP A 119 3.94 -6.31 8.50
C ASP A 119 4.49 -5.68 9.80
N THR A 120 4.72 -6.53 10.80
CA THR A 120 5.18 -6.10 12.12
C THR A 120 6.65 -5.67 12.15
N SER A 121 7.46 -5.98 11.14
CA SER A 121 8.83 -5.47 11.02
C SER A 121 8.87 -3.95 10.97
N LEU A 122 7.80 -3.30 10.49
CA LEU A 122 7.64 -1.84 10.45
C LEU A 122 7.62 -1.20 11.84
N ASP A 123 7.46 -1.98 12.90
CA ASP A 123 7.66 -1.49 14.26
C ASP A 123 9.10 -0.98 14.51
N ASN A 124 10.07 -1.42 13.72
CA ASN A 124 11.49 -1.02 13.78
C ASN A 124 11.82 0.24 12.96
N LEU A 125 10.84 0.86 12.29
CA LEU A 125 11.06 2.11 11.56
C LEU A 125 11.42 3.27 12.51
N PRO A 126 12.26 4.22 12.07
CA PRO A 126 12.44 5.49 12.79
C PRO A 126 11.10 6.18 13.03
N VAL A 127 10.93 6.84 14.19
CA VAL A 127 9.66 7.48 14.59
C VAL A 127 9.06 8.39 13.50
N SER A 128 9.91 9.15 12.79
CA SER A 128 9.49 10.03 11.71
C SER A 128 8.81 9.30 10.53
N VAL A 129 9.24 8.07 10.24
CA VAL A 129 8.63 7.22 9.20
C VAL A 129 7.48 6.40 9.79
N LYS A 130 7.66 5.87 11.00
CA LYS A 130 6.65 5.07 11.71
C LYS A 130 5.35 5.83 11.94
N ASN A 131 5.41 7.14 12.18
CA ASN A 131 4.22 7.99 12.32
C ASN A 131 3.38 8.11 11.03
N ARG A 132 3.93 7.70 9.88
CA ARG A 132 3.24 7.63 8.58
C ARG A 132 2.70 6.24 8.28
N TRP A 133 2.90 5.26 9.16
CA TRP A 133 2.40 3.90 9.00
C TRP A 133 1.02 3.72 9.61
N VAL A 134 0.13 3.15 8.82
CA VAL A 134 -1.20 2.68 9.18
C VAL A 134 -1.16 1.16 9.19
N LYS A 135 -1.04 0.61 10.40
CA LYS A 135 -1.04 -0.84 10.63
C LYS A 135 -2.45 -1.41 10.45
N THR A 136 -2.62 -2.37 9.55
CA THR A 136 -3.87 -3.13 9.41
C THR A 136 -3.83 -4.40 10.28
N SER A 137 -5.00 -4.99 10.51
CA SER A 137 -5.09 -6.34 11.08
C SER A 137 -5.26 -7.34 9.93
N PRO A 138 -4.45 -8.41 9.82
CA PRO A 138 -4.40 -9.23 8.62
C PRO A 138 -5.75 -9.87 8.23
N LEU A 139 -6.59 -10.19 9.22
CA LEU A 139 -7.90 -10.81 9.01
C LEU A 139 -9.03 -9.80 8.78
N ILE A 140 -8.76 -8.51 9.00
CA ILE A 140 -9.74 -7.41 8.82
C ILE A 140 -9.42 -6.61 7.56
N GLY A 141 -8.14 -6.38 7.28
CA GLY A 141 -7.66 -5.54 6.19
C GLY A 141 -7.76 -4.05 6.48
N LEU A 142 -7.81 -3.26 5.41
CA LEU A 142 -8.01 -1.82 5.45
C LEU A 142 -9.46 -1.47 5.89
N ASP A 143 -9.67 -1.24 7.17
CA ASP A 143 -10.95 -0.84 7.75
C ASP A 143 -11.13 0.68 7.86
N ASP A 144 -12.30 1.12 8.34
CA ASP A 144 -12.65 2.54 8.39
C ASP A 144 -11.76 3.33 9.37
N LYS A 145 -11.22 2.68 10.41
CA LYS A 145 -10.27 3.31 11.34
C LYS A 145 -8.94 3.56 10.64
N ALA A 146 -8.46 2.58 9.88
CA ALA A 146 -7.26 2.71 9.07
C ALA A 146 -7.44 3.77 7.96
N VAL A 147 -8.62 3.87 7.33
CA VAL A 147 -8.95 4.98 6.40
C VAL A 147 -8.84 6.34 7.07
N ALA A 148 -9.48 6.52 8.23
CA ALA A 148 -9.42 7.78 8.96
C ALA A 148 -7.97 8.16 9.28
N LYS A 149 -7.16 7.20 9.72
CA LYS A 149 -5.75 7.44 10.01
C LYS A 149 -4.92 7.76 8.76
N ALA A 150 -5.15 7.06 7.65
CA ALA A 150 -4.45 7.34 6.40
C ALA A 150 -4.74 8.76 5.90
N LEU A 151 -6.00 9.20 5.98
CA LEU A 151 -6.38 10.57 5.63
C LEU A 151 -5.78 11.61 6.58
N GLU A 152 -5.67 11.30 7.88
CA GLU A 152 -4.98 12.15 8.86
C GLU A 152 -3.50 12.32 8.48
N VAL A 153 -2.78 11.21 8.22
CA VAL A 153 -1.37 11.23 7.80
C VAL A 153 -1.16 12.07 6.54
N LEU A 154 -2.04 11.92 5.55
CA LEU A 154 -1.94 12.63 4.27
C LEU A 154 -2.38 14.10 4.33
N ARG A 155 -3.12 14.52 5.37
CA ARG A 155 -3.55 15.93 5.57
C ARG A 155 -2.50 16.78 6.31
N HIS A 156 -1.66 16.18 7.15
CA HIS A 156 -0.76 16.90 8.06
C HIS A 156 0.54 17.42 7.43
N VAL A 157 0.67 17.45 6.11
CA VAL A 157 1.79 18.15 5.46
C VAL A 157 1.40 19.61 5.25
N ALA A 158 1.36 20.36 6.35
CA ALA A 158 1.36 21.81 6.33
C ALA A 158 2.80 22.31 6.29
N VAL A 159 3.05 23.21 5.32
CA VAL A 159 4.27 23.98 5.06
C VAL A 159 4.81 24.64 6.32
#